data_AF-A0A7S8EYK6-F1
#
_entry.id   AF-A0A7S8EYK6-F1
#
_cell.length_a   1.000
_cell.length_b   1.000
_cell.length_c   1.000
_cell.angle_alpha   90.00
_cell.angle_beta   90.00
_cell.angle_gamma   90.00
#
_symmetry.space_group_name_H-M   'P 1'
#
loop_
_entity.id
_entity.type
_entity.pdbx_description
1 polymer ?
#
loop_
_entity_poly.entity_id
_entity_poly.type
_entity_poly.pdbx_seq_one_letter_code
_entity_poly.pdbx_strand_id
1 'polypeptide(L)'
;MGSAMMIMDRLEHDFGRILSGRNFQRHVVGRMVSASRPDIDGRGPIIPSDDNTLKTRLREELLLQAQTRLPITYARLAESMVGSDATGVIRDALEQLMDDDADEGLPFLAAVAVKALEPGLPAPWFFRKAEEIGLFAGDPANLEAYAFHAREFYRAIHLHAGNGQGSGTTLPPVLPSAGR
;
A
#
# COMPACT_ATOMS: atom_id res chain seq x y z
N MET A 1 -26.60 12.95 -23.39
CA MET A 1 -25.79 13.66 -22.38
C MET A 1 -26.25 13.23 -21.00
N GLY A 2 -25.32 12.76 -20.17
CA GLY A 2 -25.46 12.73 -18.71
C GLY A 2 -26.26 11.58 -18.10
N SER A 3 -25.71 10.35 -18.09
CA SER A 3 -26.00 9.39 -17.01
C SER A 3 -25.01 8.21 -16.99
N ALA A 4 -23.71 8.50 -17.03
CA ALA A 4 -22.63 7.50 -16.95
C ALA A 4 -21.64 7.80 -15.81
N MET A 5 -22.03 8.66 -14.86
CA MET A 5 -21.15 9.18 -13.81
C MET A 5 -21.80 8.99 -12.43
N MET A 6 -22.22 7.77 -12.10
CA MET A 6 -22.67 7.38 -10.75
C MET A 6 -22.50 5.86 -10.46
N ILE A 7 -21.50 5.18 -11.05
CA ILE A 7 -21.32 3.73 -10.84
C ILE A 7 -19.90 3.30 -10.45
N MET A 8 -18.98 4.23 -10.22
CA MET A 8 -17.63 3.91 -9.73
C MET A 8 -17.47 4.09 -8.21
N ASP A 9 -18.42 4.73 -7.53
CA ASP A 9 -18.41 4.92 -6.06
C ASP A 9 -18.98 3.70 -5.30
N ARG A 10 -19.71 2.83 -6.01
CA ARG A 10 -20.38 1.66 -5.42
C ARG A 10 -19.49 0.42 -5.30
N LEU A 11 -18.29 0.44 -5.87
CA LEU A 11 -17.31 -0.64 -5.82
C LEU A 11 -16.35 -0.54 -4.61
N GLU A 12 -16.32 0.60 -3.93
CA GLU A 12 -15.61 0.77 -2.64
C GLU A 12 -16.44 0.21 -1.46
N HIS A 13 -17.77 0.13 -1.61
CA HIS A 13 -18.70 -0.30 -0.56
C HIS A 13 -18.80 -1.84 -0.39
N ASP A 14 -18.30 -2.64 -1.33
CA ASP A 14 -18.44 -4.10 -1.30
C ASP A 14 -17.34 -4.80 -0.46
N PHE A 15 -16.25 -4.09 -0.14
CA PHE A 15 -15.15 -4.65 0.65
C PHE A 15 -15.57 -5.02 2.09
N GLY A 16 -16.57 -4.35 2.66
CA GLY A 16 -17.08 -4.65 4.01
C GLY A 16 -18.19 -5.70 4.06
N ARG A 17 -18.83 -6.07 2.94
CA ARG A 17 -20.06 -6.88 2.98
C ARG A 17 -19.83 -8.38 2.79
N ILE A 18 -18.70 -8.79 2.23
CA ILE A 18 -18.40 -10.21 1.96
C ILE A 18 -17.90 -10.97 3.20
N LEU A 19 -17.56 -10.28 4.31
CA LEU A 19 -17.13 -10.93 5.56
C LEU A 19 -18.01 -10.63 6.78
N SER A 20 -19.25 -10.15 6.59
CA SER A 20 -20.25 -10.10 7.68
C SER A 20 -20.86 -11.49 7.89
N GLY A 21 -20.03 -12.40 8.38
CA GLY A 21 -20.34 -13.82 8.55
C GLY A 21 -19.54 -14.46 9.68
N ARG A 22 -19.29 -13.73 10.78
CA ARG A 22 -19.06 -14.37 12.09
C ARG A 22 -19.25 -13.38 13.24
N ASN A 23 -20.33 -13.64 13.97
CA ASN A 23 -20.73 -13.04 15.23
C ASN A 23 -19.66 -13.22 16.31
N PHE A 24 -19.15 -12.12 16.87
CA PHE A 24 -18.61 -12.11 18.23
C PHE A 24 -19.05 -10.83 18.95
N GLN A 25 -20.25 -10.90 19.52
CA GLN A 25 -20.58 -10.13 20.72
C GLN A 25 -19.47 -10.29 21.76
N ARG A 26 -18.73 -9.21 22.05
CA ARG A 26 -18.06 -9.03 23.34
C ARG A 26 -18.29 -7.61 23.85
N HIS A 27 -19.34 -7.53 24.66
CA HIS A 27 -19.57 -6.55 25.69
C HIS A 27 -18.31 -6.36 26.57
N VAL A 28 -17.79 -5.14 26.68
CA VAL A 28 -17.08 -4.69 27.89
C VAL A 28 -17.52 -3.26 28.21
N VAL A 29 -18.11 -3.17 29.40
CA VAL A 29 -18.55 -1.98 30.12
C VAL A 29 -17.33 -1.16 30.54
N GLY A 30 -17.41 0.17 30.38
CA GLY A 30 -16.36 1.08 30.86
C GLY A 30 -16.76 2.55 30.83
N ARG A 31 -17.97 2.87 31.30
CA ARG A 31 -18.40 4.25 31.57
C ARG A 31 -17.61 4.78 32.76
N MET A 32 -17.04 5.99 32.61
CA MET A 32 -17.00 7.12 33.57
C MET A 32 -15.59 7.69 33.80
N VAL A 33 -15.36 8.95 33.41
CA VAL A 33 -15.09 10.07 34.34
C VAL A 33 -15.07 11.41 33.59
N SER A 34 -15.68 12.40 34.25
CA SER A 34 -15.80 13.80 33.85
C SER A 34 -14.60 14.61 34.38
N ALA A 35 -14.15 15.63 33.63
CA ALA A 35 -14.09 17.03 34.09
C ALA A 35 -12.96 17.84 33.43
N SER A 36 -13.29 19.12 33.22
CA SER A 36 -12.40 20.29 33.21
C SER A 36 -11.72 20.68 31.89
N ARG A 37 -12.26 21.75 31.28
CA ARG A 37 -11.48 22.87 30.73
C ARG A 37 -11.27 23.91 31.86
N PRO A 38 -10.41 24.95 31.76
CA PRO A 38 -9.67 25.45 30.58
C PRO A 38 -8.19 25.89 30.85
N ASP A 39 -7.48 26.22 29.75
CA ASP A 39 -6.23 27.02 29.62
C ASP A 39 -4.99 26.48 30.37
N ILE A 40 -3.76 26.40 29.83
CA ILE A 40 -2.79 27.48 29.52
C ILE A 40 -1.65 26.85 28.67
N ASP A 41 -0.97 27.69 27.88
CA ASP A 41 0.30 27.49 27.15
C ASP A 41 0.24 26.94 25.71
N GLY A 42 0.50 27.86 24.77
CA GLY A 42 0.49 27.70 23.32
C GLY A 42 1.68 26.91 22.78
N ARG A 43 1.81 25.66 23.19
CA ARG A 43 2.52 24.62 22.47
C ARG A 43 1.76 23.31 22.66
N GLY A 44 0.69 23.16 21.89
CA GLY A 44 -0.06 21.90 21.85
C GLY A 44 0.92 20.73 21.64
N PRO A 45 0.67 19.56 22.25
CA PRO A 45 1.53 18.41 22.07
C PRO A 45 1.62 18.14 20.56
N ILE A 46 2.84 18.10 20.04
CA ILE A 46 3.12 17.43 18.78
C ILE A 46 2.59 16.00 18.95
N ILE A 47 1.42 15.70 18.36
CA ILE A 47 0.95 14.33 18.18
C ILE A 47 1.23 13.94 16.71
N PRO A 48 2.47 13.58 16.33
CA PRO A 48 2.73 12.87 15.08
C PRO A 48 2.48 11.36 15.24
N SER A 49 1.51 10.94 16.06
CA SER A 49 1.68 9.69 16.81
C SER A 49 0.88 8.47 16.33
N ASP A 50 -0.16 8.63 15.52
CA ASP A 50 -0.93 7.48 15.00
C ASP A 50 -0.62 7.23 13.52
N ASP A 51 -0.69 8.27 12.67
CA ASP A 51 -0.49 8.11 11.22
C ASP A 51 0.96 7.75 10.85
N ASN A 52 1.96 8.33 11.51
CA ASN A 52 3.37 8.00 11.25
C ASN A 52 3.72 6.60 11.79
N THR A 53 3.13 6.20 12.91
CA THR A 53 3.24 4.84 13.45
C THR A 53 2.60 3.83 12.51
N LEU A 54 1.42 4.13 11.98
CA LEU A 54 0.76 3.32 10.96
C LEU A 54 1.60 3.22 9.69
N LYS A 55 2.08 4.36 9.16
CA LYS A 55 2.94 4.39 7.97
C LYS A 55 4.21 3.56 8.15
N THR A 56 4.83 3.63 9.33
CA THR A 56 6.03 2.84 9.66
C THR A 56 5.72 1.35 9.64
N ARG A 57 4.67 0.90 10.34
CA ARG A 57 4.25 -0.51 10.33
C ARG A 57 3.83 -0.98 8.94
N LEU A 58 3.17 -0.10 8.19
CA LEU A 58 2.77 -0.32 6.81
C LEU A 58 3.97 -0.62 5.93
N ARG A 59 5.02 0.20 6.05
CA ARG A 59 6.29 -0.01 5.36
C ARG A 59 6.92 -1.34 5.73
N GLU A 60 6.99 -1.66 7.03
CA GLU A 60 7.58 -2.91 7.52
C GLU A 60 6.89 -4.15 6.94
N GLU A 61 5.55 -4.18 6.94
CA GLU A 61 4.78 -5.29 6.37
C GLU A 61 5.01 -5.39 4.86
N LEU A 62 4.93 -4.29 4.12
CA LEU A 62 5.16 -4.32 2.67
C LEU A 62 6.59 -4.74 2.32
N LEU A 63 7.59 -4.36 3.12
CA LEU A 63 8.97 -4.83 2.95
C LEU A 63 9.08 -6.34 3.17
N LEU A 64 8.36 -6.91 4.14
CA LEU A 64 8.32 -8.36 4.34
C LEU A 64 7.72 -9.06 3.11
N GLN A 65 6.63 -8.53 2.57
CA GLN A 65 5.99 -9.07 1.37
C GLN A 65 6.90 -8.93 0.13
N ALA A 66 7.58 -7.78 -0.02
CA ALA A 66 8.55 -7.57 -1.09
C ALA A 66 9.72 -8.56 -1.03
N GLN A 67 10.26 -8.82 0.17
CA GLN A 67 11.33 -9.82 0.39
C GLN A 67 10.90 -11.24 0.00
N THR A 68 9.64 -11.59 0.26
CA THR A 68 9.06 -12.88 -0.15
C THR A 68 8.63 -12.92 -1.61
N ARG A 69 8.69 -11.78 -2.32
CA ARG A 69 8.25 -11.59 -3.71
C ARG A 69 6.78 -11.92 -3.93
N LEU A 70 5.94 -11.75 -2.90
CA LEU A 70 4.51 -12.01 -2.96
C LEU A 70 3.72 -10.71 -2.84
N PRO A 71 2.66 -10.51 -3.64
CA PRO A 71 1.72 -9.42 -3.40
C PRO A 71 0.88 -9.70 -2.15
N ILE A 72 0.41 -8.65 -1.50
CA ILE A 72 -0.55 -8.71 -0.39
C ILE A 72 -1.84 -8.01 -0.77
N THR A 73 -2.99 -8.57 -0.36
CA THR A 73 -4.27 -7.92 -0.63
C THR A 73 -4.53 -6.81 0.38
N TYR A 74 -5.20 -5.73 -0.03
CA TYR A 74 -5.59 -4.66 0.88
C TYR A 74 -6.40 -5.17 2.09
N ALA A 75 -7.26 -6.18 1.90
CA ALA A 75 -8.02 -6.80 2.98
C ALA A 75 -7.10 -7.44 4.03
N ARG A 76 -6.11 -8.24 3.58
CA ARG A 76 -5.13 -8.87 4.48
C ARG A 76 -4.22 -7.85 5.16
N LEU A 77 -3.88 -6.78 4.46
CA LEU A 77 -3.11 -5.65 5.00
C LEU A 77 -3.92 -4.90 6.09
N ALA A 78 -5.22 -4.72 5.88
CA ALA A 78 -6.10 -4.11 6.88
C ALA A 78 -6.30 -4.98 8.11
N GLU A 79 -6.49 -6.28 7.91
CA GLU A 79 -6.58 -7.27 8.99
C GLU A 79 -5.32 -7.29 9.86
N SER A 80 -4.12 -7.13 9.28
CA SER A 80 -2.86 -7.15 10.05
C SER A 80 -2.59 -5.86 10.83
N MET A 81 -3.23 -4.74 10.48
CA MET A 81 -2.84 -3.41 11.00
C MET A 81 -3.84 -2.74 11.93
N VAL A 82 -5.13 -2.70 11.55
CA VAL A 82 -6.08 -1.78 12.19
C VAL A 82 -7.44 -2.42 12.48
N GLY A 83 -7.67 -3.66 12.01
CA GLY A 83 -9.00 -4.28 12.06
C GLY A 83 -9.88 -3.88 10.87
N SER A 84 -11.06 -4.47 10.77
CA SER A 84 -11.85 -4.58 9.52
C SER A 84 -12.45 -3.30 8.93
N ASP A 85 -12.32 -2.12 9.56
CA ASP A 85 -12.99 -0.86 9.14
C ASP A 85 -12.04 0.30 8.76
N ALA A 86 -10.75 0.03 8.52
CA ALA A 86 -9.72 1.08 8.37
C ALA A 86 -9.19 1.33 6.94
N THR A 87 -9.93 0.93 5.90
CA THR A 87 -9.44 0.99 4.51
C THR A 87 -9.02 2.40 4.06
N GLY A 88 -9.75 3.44 4.48
CA GLY A 88 -9.40 4.83 4.15
C GLY A 88 -8.07 5.27 4.76
N VAL A 89 -7.81 4.91 6.02
CA VAL A 89 -6.56 5.25 6.71
C VAL A 89 -5.36 4.54 6.07
N ILE A 90 -5.55 3.30 5.62
CA ILE A 90 -4.50 2.56 4.91
C ILE A 90 -4.21 3.18 3.56
N ARG A 91 -5.23 3.61 2.81
CA ARG A 91 -5.03 4.34 1.55
C ARG A 91 -4.18 5.58 1.78
N ASP A 92 -4.58 6.44 2.71
CA ASP A 92 -3.89 7.71 2.96
C ASP A 92 -2.42 7.47 3.38
N ALA A 93 -2.16 6.42 4.17
CA ALA A 93 -0.81 6.01 4.53
C ALA A 93 0.00 5.43 3.34
N LEU A 94 -0.64 4.69 2.42
CA LEU A 94 0.00 4.20 1.20
C LEU A 94 0.35 5.36 0.25
N GLU A 95 -0.53 6.36 0.10
CA GLU A 95 -0.26 7.54 -0.71
C GLU A 95 0.94 8.33 -0.16
N GLN A 96 1.04 8.49 1.17
CA GLN A 96 2.19 9.12 1.80
C GLN A 96 3.48 8.30 1.62
N LEU A 97 3.42 6.96 1.62
CA LEU A 97 4.58 6.14 1.27
C LEU A 97 5.02 6.35 -0.18
N MET A 98 4.07 6.53 -1.11
CA MET A 98 4.42 6.82 -2.51
C MET A 98 5.11 8.17 -2.65
N ASP A 99 4.70 9.20 -1.91
CA ASP A 99 5.40 10.49 -1.87
C ASP A 99 6.83 10.32 -1.34
N ASP A 100 7.01 9.60 -0.23
CA ASP A 100 8.33 9.34 0.35
C ASP A 100 9.23 8.56 -0.63
N ASP A 101 8.71 7.50 -1.26
CA ASP A 101 9.45 6.69 -2.24
C ASP A 101 9.84 7.54 -3.47
N ALA A 102 8.95 8.43 -3.93
CA ALA A 102 9.24 9.31 -5.07
C ALA A 102 10.32 10.35 -4.76
N ASP A 103 10.27 10.96 -3.57
CA ASP A 103 11.27 11.94 -3.11
C ASP A 103 12.67 11.30 -3.04
N GLU A 104 12.74 10.03 -2.62
CA GLU A 104 13.97 9.25 -2.58
C GLU A 104 14.37 8.62 -3.93
N GLY A 105 13.55 8.76 -4.98
CA GLY A 105 13.77 8.12 -6.29
C GLY A 105 13.67 6.59 -6.28
N LEU A 106 12.99 6.03 -5.27
CA LEU A 106 12.76 4.61 -5.07
C LEU A 106 11.54 4.12 -5.87
N PRO A 107 11.42 2.80 -6.13
CA PRO A 107 10.17 2.22 -6.62
C PRO A 107 9.06 2.32 -5.58
N PHE A 108 7.82 2.43 -6.05
CA PHE A 108 6.67 2.45 -5.15
C PHE A 108 6.50 1.14 -4.42
N LEU A 109 6.79 1.12 -3.12
CA LEU A 109 6.57 -0.05 -2.28
C LEU A 109 5.07 -0.39 -2.19
N ALA A 110 4.21 0.62 -2.31
CA ALA A 110 2.76 0.45 -2.40
C ALA A 110 2.31 -0.45 -3.58
N ALA A 111 3.14 -0.68 -4.60
CA ALA A 111 2.83 -1.59 -5.71
C ALA A 111 2.70 -3.07 -5.28
N VAL A 112 3.21 -3.42 -4.09
CA VAL A 112 3.05 -4.76 -3.49
C VAL A 112 1.63 -5.01 -2.97
N ALA A 113 0.87 -3.94 -2.69
CA ALA A 113 -0.50 -4.02 -2.22
C ALA A 113 -1.50 -4.00 -3.38
N VAL A 114 -2.36 -5.01 -3.46
CA VAL A 114 -3.27 -5.22 -4.60
C VAL A 114 -4.71 -5.53 -4.16
N LYS A 115 -5.65 -5.44 -5.10
CA LYS A 115 -7.00 -6.00 -4.93
C LYS A 115 -6.95 -7.52 -5.04
N ALA A 116 -7.85 -8.20 -4.33
CA ALA A 116 -7.94 -9.67 -4.34
C ALA A 116 -8.52 -10.25 -5.65
N LEU A 117 -9.27 -9.45 -6.41
CA LEU A 117 -9.93 -9.88 -7.64
C LEU A 117 -9.01 -9.71 -8.84
N GLU A 118 -9.04 -10.69 -9.75
CA GLU A 118 -8.37 -10.62 -11.05
C GLU A 118 -8.76 -9.31 -11.77
N PRO A 119 -7.77 -8.57 -12.33
CA PRO A 119 -6.40 -9.00 -12.62
C PRO A 119 -5.37 -8.81 -11.48
N GLY A 120 -5.78 -8.58 -10.23
CA GLY A 120 -4.84 -8.43 -9.12
C GLY A 120 -4.06 -7.10 -9.15
N LEU A 121 -4.66 -6.05 -9.71
CA LEU A 121 -4.06 -4.71 -9.77
C LEU A 121 -4.30 -3.92 -8.47
N PRO A 122 -3.46 -2.90 -8.19
CA PRO A 122 -3.77 -1.85 -7.25
C PRO A 122 -5.12 -1.20 -7.54
N ALA A 123 -5.68 -0.54 -6.54
CA ALA A 123 -6.91 0.22 -6.72
C ALA A 123 -6.65 1.49 -7.57
N PRO A 124 -7.68 2.07 -8.24
CA PRO A 124 -7.48 3.20 -9.15
C PRO A 124 -6.78 4.42 -8.53
N TRP A 125 -6.94 4.65 -7.22
CA TRP A 125 -6.29 5.75 -6.50
C TRP A 125 -4.74 5.67 -6.57
N PHE A 126 -4.16 4.47 -6.62
CA PHE A 126 -2.71 4.28 -6.76
C PHE A 126 -2.18 4.90 -8.05
N PHE A 127 -2.88 4.67 -9.16
CA PHE A 127 -2.48 5.21 -10.46
C PHE A 127 -2.71 6.72 -10.55
N ARG A 128 -3.78 7.24 -9.93
CA ARG A 128 -3.99 8.69 -9.83
C ARG A 128 -2.88 9.35 -9.01
N LYS A 129 -2.49 8.75 -7.89
CA LYS A 129 -1.37 9.24 -7.08
C LYS A 129 -0.05 9.21 -7.86
N ALA A 130 0.20 8.15 -8.63
CA ALA A 130 1.37 8.06 -9.50
C ALA A 130 1.36 9.11 -10.63
N GLU A 131 0.18 9.48 -11.14
CA GLU A 131 0.00 10.57 -12.10
C GLU A 131 0.25 11.94 -11.47
N GLU A 132 -0.25 12.17 -10.25
CA GLU A 132 0.01 13.40 -9.47
C GLU A 132 1.51 13.62 -9.21
N ILE A 133 2.25 12.54 -8.95
CA ILE A 133 3.72 12.56 -8.78
C ILE A 133 4.43 12.74 -10.14
N GLY A 134 3.77 12.43 -11.26
CA GLY A 134 4.32 12.53 -12.61
C GLY A 134 5.09 11.28 -13.08
N LEU A 135 4.92 10.13 -12.41
CA LEU A 135 5.55 8.86 -12.80
C LEU A 135 4.64 7.98 -13.67
N PHE A 136 3.36 8.29 -13.76
CA PHE A 136 2.38 7.63 -14.60
C PHE A 136 1.61 8.66 -15.44
N ALA A 137 1.23 8.31 -16.67
CA ALA A 137 0.49 9.21 -17.59
C ALA A 137 -0.53 8.44 -18.44
N GLY A 138 -0.97 7.28 -17.97
CA GLY A 138 -1.88 6.38 -18.68
C GLY A 138 -3.28 6.36 -18.08
N ASP A 139 -4.19 5.62 -18.70
CA ASP A 139 -5.53 5.40 -18.13
C ASP A 139 -5.49 4.25 -17.09
N PRO A 140 -6.01 4.44 -15.87
CA PRO A 140 -5.94 3.42 -14.81
C PRO A 140 -6.75 2.14 -15.09
N ALA A 141 -7.53 2.10 -16.17
CA ALA A 141 -8.30 0.94 -16.62
C ALA A 141 -7.73 0.26 -17.89
N ASN A 142 -6.58 0.72 -18.40
CA ASN A 142 -5.98 0.20 -19.64
C ASN A 142 -4.76 -0.71 -19.39
N LEU A 143 -4.17 -1.21 -20.48
CA LEU A 143 -2.98 -2.07 -20.43
C LEU A 143 -1.73 -1.35 -19.89
N GLU A 144 -1.67 -0.02 -19.99
CA GLU A 144 -0.56 0.79 -19.46
C GLU A 144 -0.54 0.77 -17.94
N ALA A 145 -1.71 0.74 -17.28
CA ALA A 145 -1.81 0.53 -15.83
C ALA A 145 -1.21 -0.82 -15.42
N TYR A 146 -1.46 -1.89 -16.18
CA TYR A 146 -0.87 -3.20 -15.94
C TYR A 146 0.65 -3.19 -16.13
N ALA A 147 1.13 -2.61 -17.23
CA ALA A 147 2.56 -2.50 -17.50
C ALA A 147 3.30 -1.64 -16.45
N PHE A 148 2.68 -0.55 -16.02
CA PHE A 148 3.19 0.31 -14.96
C PHE A 148 3.26 -0.43 -13.63
N HIS A 149 2.17 -1.06 -13.20
CA HIS A 149 2.12 -1.83 -11.96
C HIS A 149 3.14 -2.96 -11.95
N ALA A 150 3.21 -3.76 -13.03
CA ALA A 150 4.18 -4.84 -13.13
C ALA A 150 5.61 -4.31 -12.98
N ARG A 151 5.96 -3.20 -13.66
CA ARG A 151 7.28 -2.58 -13.55
C ARG A 151 7.60 -2.14 -12.12
N GLU A 152 6.69 -1.42 -11.47
CA GLU A 152 6.91 -0.94 -10.10
C GLU A 152 7.00 -2.09 -9.10
N PHE A 153 6.12 -3.09 -9.22
CA PHE A 153 6.18 -4.31 -8.41
C PHE A 153 7.53 -5.02 -8.56
N TYR A 154 8.00 -5.25 -9.79
CA TYR A 154 9.30 -5.88 -10.04
C TYR A 154 10.47 -5.08 -9.47
N ARG A 155 10.45 -3.75 -9.60
CA ARG A 155 11.49 -2.89 -9.03
C ARG A 155 11.50 -2.96 -7.50
N ALA A 156 10.33 -2.90 -6.86
CA ALA A 156 10.19 -2.97 -5.40
C ALA A 156 10.70 -4.31 -4.85
N ILE A 157 10.27 -5.45 -5.42
CA ILE A 157 10.74 -6.77 -4.95
C ILE A 157 12.21 -7.02 -5.26
N HIS A 158 12.78 -6.37 -6.29
CA HIS A 158 14.20 -6.51 -6.61
C HIS A 158 15.06 -5.69 -5.66
N LEU A 159 14.69 -4.43 -5.41
CA LEU A 159 15.37 -3.55 -4.47
C LEU A 159 15.38 -4.14 -3.05
N HIS A 160 14.27 -4.73 -2.65
CA HIS A 160 14.08 -5.29 -1.31
C HIS A 160 14.18 -6.81 -1.26
N ALA A 161 14.62 -7.47 -2.34
CA ALA A 161 14.97 -8.87 -2.25
C ALA A 161 16.05 -9.01 -1.18
N GLY A 162 15.73 -9.67 -0.07
CA GLY A 162 16.66 -9.83 1.03
C GLY A 162 18.01 -10.28 0.48
N ASN A 163 19.09 -9.60 0.90
CA ASN A 163 20.46 -10.02 0.64
C ASN A 163 20.66 -11.39 1.29
N GLY A 164 20.13 -12.44 0.68
CA GLY A 164 20.51 -13.81 0.95
C GLY A 164 22.00 -13.82 0.71
N GLN A 165 22.76 -14.02 1.79
CA GLN A 165 24.21 -14.16 1.77
C GLN A 165 24.64 -15.00 0.57
N GLY A 166 25.11 -14.32 -0.46
CA GLY A 166 25.66 -14.89 -1.68
C GLY A 166 26.98 -14.20 -1.88
N SER A 167 28.02 -14.78 -1.27
CA SER A 167 29.41 -14.53 -1.60
C SER A 167 29.56 -14.35 -3.11
N GLY A 168 30.44 -13.42 -3.51
CA GLY A 168 30.75 -13.12 -4.90
C GLY A 168 30.70 -14.36 -5.78
N THR A 169 29.60 -14.53 -6.50
CA THR A 169 29.53 -15.49 -7.58
C THR A 169 29.82 -14.69 -8.83
N THR A 170 31.12 -14.47 -9.03
CA THR A 170 31.80 -14.47 -10.31
C THR A 170 30.83 -14.75 -11.46
N LEU A 171 30.51 -13.71 -12.23
CA LEU A 171 30.06 -13.85 -13.61
C LEU A 171 30.93 -14.94 -14.25
N PRO A 172 30.35 -16.02 -14.82
CA PRO A 172 31.17 -16.93 -15.61
C PRO A 172 31.85 -16.09 -16.71
N PRO A 173 33.16 -16.25 -16.96
CA PRO A 173 33.81 -15.53 -18.02
C PRO A 173 33.08 -15.85 -19.32
N VAL A 174 32.56 -14.81 -19.97
CA VAL A 174 32.10 -14.91 -21.35
C VAL A 174 33.29 -15.39 -22.18
N LEU A 175 33.27 -16.66 -22.58
CA LEU A 175 34.27 -17.18 -23.51
C LEU A 175 34.07 -16.47 -24.84
N PRO A 176 35.13 -15.88 -25.44
CA PRO A 176 35.01 -15.26 -26.75
C PRO A 176 34.66 -16.31 -27.81
N SER A 177 33.79 -15.91 -28.74
CA SER A 177 33.30 -16.72 -29.86
C SER A 177 34.42 -17.48 -30.57
N ALA A 178 34.25 -18.80 -30.69
CA ALA A 178 35.01 -19.58 -31.66
C ALA A 178 34.39 -19.36 -33.04
N GLY A 179 34.99 -18.47 -33.81
CA GLY A 179 34.78 -18.42 -35.25
C GLY A 179 35.28 -19.70 -35.91
N ARG A 180 34.50 -20.22 -36.85
CA ARG A 180 35.00 -20.94 -38.02
C ARG A 180 34.08 -20.68 -39.19
#